data_AF-S4YBU4-F1
#
_entry.id   AF-S4YBU4-F1
#
_cell.length_a   1.000
_cell.length_b   1.000
_cell.length_c   1.000
_cell.angle_alpha   90.00
_cell.angle_beta   90.00
_cell.angle_gamma   90.00
#
_symmetry.space_group_name_H-M   'P 1'
#
loop_
_entity.id
_entity.type
_entity.pdbx_description
1 polymer ?
#
loop_
_entity_poly.entity_id
_entity_poly.type
_entity_poly.pdbx_seq_one_letter_code
_entity_poly.pdbx_strand_id
1 'polypeptide(L)'
;MLRDAEIKLPKPRRASMKLDRAALADEIAAELPALKKALAKVATEEREKEATLRAKQNAMRKSDKSFGQGAVLLAASFTFAGLEDLAAKVRPSGRRPGRTAAEEDEAPPAEEPASPGSPLPLDGG
;
A
#
# COMPACT_ATOMS: atom_id res chain seq x y z
N MET A 1 15.43 -37.21 8.39
CA MET A 1 16.12 -36.40 9.42
C MET A 1 17.62 -36.63 9.30
N LEU A 2 18.50 -35.66 9.62
CA LEU A 2 19.96 -35.80 9.43
C LEU A 2 20.58 -36.99 10.19
N ARG A 3 19.84 -37.52 11.18
CA ARG A 3 20.15 -38.71 11.98
C ARG A 3 19.73 -40.04 11.34
N ASP A 4 18.95 -40.03 10.26
CA ASP A 4 18.53 -41.27 9.59
C ASP A 4 19.73 -41.88 8.85
N ALA A 5 20.10 -43.08 9.30
CA ALA A 5 21.24 -43.84 8.75
C ALA A 5 21.03 -44.26 7.29
N GLU A 6 19.79 -44.30 6.81
CA GLU A 6 19.44 -44.69 5.45
C GLU A 6 19.68 -43.56 4.41
N ILE A 7 19.90 -42.32 4.85
CA ILE A 7 20.13 -41.20 3.93
C ILE A 7 21.58 -41.24 3.40
N LYS A 8 21.71 -41.56 2.11
CA LYS A 8 22.97 -41.45 1.36
C LYS A 8 23.23 -39.99 1.00
N LEU A 9 24.15 -39.36 1.71
CA LEU A 9 24.63 -38.02 1.39
C LEU A 9 25.62 -38.06 0.20
N PRO A 10 25.64 -37.03 -0.66
CA PRO A 10 26.60 -36.94 -1.75
C PRO A 10 28.04 -36.86 -1.22
N LYS A 11 29.00 -37.35 -2.02
CA LYS A 11 30.42 -37.40 -1.64
C LYS A 11 30.94 -35.96 -1.42
N PRO A 12 31.67 -35.68 -0.32
CA PRO A 12 32.15 -34.34 -0.03
C PRO A 12 33.10 -33.87 -1.13
N ARG A 13 32.94 -32.60 -1.57
CA ARG A 13 33.77 -32.01 -2.64
C ARG A 13 35.23 -31.80 -2.22
N ARG A 14 35.52 -31.83 -0.92
CA ARG A 14 36.87 -31.68 -0.35
C ARG A 14 37.20 -32.94 0.45
N ALA A 15 38.29 -33.61 0.08
CA ALA A 15 38.71 -34.89 0.67
C ALA A 15 39.05 -34.80 2.17
N SER A 16 39.39 -33.62 2.69
CA SER A 16 39.72 -33.40 4.10
C SER A 16 38.51 -33.15 5.00
N MET A 17 37.31 -33.00 4.44
CA MET A 17 36.13 -32.61 5.21
C MET A 17 35.41 -33.85 5.77
N LYS A 18 35.45 -34.00 7.10
CA LYS A 18 34.69 -35.00 7.84
C LYS A 18 33.46 -34.32 8.44
N LEU A 19 32.26 -34.76 8.06
CA LEU A 19 31.00 -34.25 8.59
C LEU A 19 30.49 -35.20 9.66
N ASP A 20 30.41 -34.72 10.91
CA ASP A 20 29.68 -35.42 11.97
C ASP A 20 28.20 -35.05 11.86
N ARG A 21 27.38 -36.04 11.48
CA ARG A 21 25.94 -35.87 11.27
C ARG A 21 25.20 -35.71 12.59
N ALA A 22 25.67 -36.34 13.66
CA ALA A 22 25.01 -36.28 14.96
C ALA A 22 25.25 -34.91 15.59
N ALA A 23 26.51 -34.45 15.62
CA ALA A 23 26.86 -33.13 16.14
C ALA A 23 26.15 -32.00 15.37
N LEU A 24 26.13 -32.05 14.03
CA LEU A 24 25.41 -31.04 13.24
C LEU A 24 23.90 -31.06 13.51
N ALA A 25 23.31 -32.25 13.68
CA ALA A 25 21.90 -32.36 14.02
C ALA A 25 21.59 -31.78 15.42
N ASP A 26 22.51 -31.92 16.37
CA ASP A 26 22.37 -31.40 17.73
C ASP A 26 22.49 -29.87 17.74
N GLU A 27 23.45 -29.31 17.00
CA GLU A 27 23.60 -27.86 16.81
C GLU A 27 22.34 -27.24 16.19
N ILE A 28 21.85 -27.81 15.09
CA ILE A 28 20.62 -27.36 14.43
C ILE A 28 19.42 -27.49 15.39
N ALA A 29 19.32 -28.60 16.11
CA ALA A 29 18.24 -28.82 17.08
C ALA A 29 18.26 -27.82 18.23
N ALA A 30 19.44 -27.36 18.65
CA ALA A 30 19.59 -26.34 19.69
C ALA A 30 19.12 -24.96 19.24
N GLU A 31 19.30 -24.59 17.96
CA GLU A 31 18.91 -23.29 17.42
C GLU A 31 17.43 -23.23 16.95
N LEU A 32 16.87 -24.35 16.54
CA LEU A 32 15.47 -24.47 16.12
C LEU A 32 14.43 -23.86 17.07
N PRO A 33 14.48 -24.05 18.41
CA PRO A 33 13.49 -23.46 19.31
C PRO A 33 13.55 -21.93 19.32
N ALA A 34 14.75 -21.34 19.27
CA ALA A 34 14.91 -19.89 19.22
C ALA A 34 14.34 -19.32 17.92
N LEU A 35 14.61 -19.96 16.79
CA LEU A 35 14.07 -19.56 15.49
C LEU A 35 12.55 -19.69 15.44
N LYS A 36 11.98 -20.81 15.93
CA LYS A 36 10.52 -20.99 16.02
C LYS A 36 9.86 -19.93 16.87
N LYS A 37 10.46 -19.57 18.01
CA LYS A 37 9.98 -18.50 18.87
C LYS A 37 10.01 -17.14 18.18
N ALA A 38 11.09 -16.85 17.45
CA ALA A 38 11.21 -15.62 16.67
C ALA A 38 10.14 -15.56 15.55
N LEU A 39 9.93 -16.64 14.80
CA LEU A 39 8.90 -16.71 13.76
C LEU A 39 7.48 -16.54 14.33
N ALA A 40 7.19 -17.18 15.46
CA ALA A 40 5.90 -16.99 16.14
C ALA A 40 5.68 -15.54 16.55
N LYS A 41 6.74 -14.86 17.03
CA LYS A 41 6.69 -13.45 17.40
C LYS A 41 6.46 -12.53 16.19
N VAL A 42 7.16 -12.77 15.09
CA VAL A 42 6.96 -12.00 13.85
C VAL A 42 5.52 -12.16 13.35
N ALA A 43 4.97 -13.38 13.37
CA ALA A 43 3.59 -13.62 12.96
C ALA A 43 2.57 -12.89 13.86
N THR A 44 2.82 -12.76 15.17
CA THR A 44 1.97 -11.95 16.05
C THR A 44 2.10 -10.46 15.75
N GLU A 45 3.33 -9.96 15.56
CA GLU A 45 3.58 -8.55 15.26
C GLU A 45 2.97 -8.13 13.91
N GLU A 46 3.01 -8.98 12.89
CA GLU A 46 2.37 -8.73 11.59
C GLU A 46 0.86 -8.58 11.74
N ARG A 47 0.21 -9.45 12.51
CA ARG A 47 -1.24 -9.36 12.79
C ARG A 47 -1.60 -8.06 13.51
N GLU A 48 -0.80 -7.65 14.48
CA GLU A 48 -1.01 -6.40 15.22
C GLU A 48 -0.78 -5.16 14.34
N LYS A 49 0.24 -5.20 13.48
CA LYS A 49 0.51 -4.15 12.48
C LYS A 49 -0.65 -4.02 11.49
N GLU A 50 -1.16 -5.13 10.97
CA GLU A 50 -2.32 -5.12 10.08
C GLU A 50 -3.56 -4.54 10.76
N ALA A 51 -3.85 -4.94 12.01
CA ALA A 51 -4.98 -4.41 12.76
C ALA A 51 -4.87 -2.89 12.94
N THR A 52 -3.68 -2.40 13.29
CA THR A 52 -3.40 -0.96 13.47
C THR A 52 -3.52 -0.19 12.16
N LEU A 53 -2.98 -0.74 11.06
CA LEU A 53 -3.08 -0.13 9.73
C LEU A 53 -4.54 -0.01 9.29
N ARG A 54 -5.33 -1.08 9.47
CA ARG A 54 -6.77 -1.08 9.15
C ARG A 54 -7.53 -0.06 9.99
N ALA A 55 -7.25 0.04 11.28
CA ALA A 55 -7.86 1.04 12.16
C ALA A 55 -7.54 2.47 11.70
N LYS A 56 -6.27 2.76 11.38
CA LYS A 56 -5.84 4.06 10.84
C LYS A 56 -6.55 4.38 9.54
N GLN A 57 -6.58 3.44 8.59
CA GLN A 57 -7.25 3.64 7.30
C GLN A 57 -8.75 3.88 7.46
N ASN A 58 -9.41 3.16 8.37
CA ASN A 58 -10.82 3.38 8.69
C ASN A 58 -11.07 4.77 9.28
N ALA A 59 -10.21 5.22 10.21
CA ALA A 59 -10.31 6.55 10.80
C ALA A 59 -10.13 7.66 9.75
N MET A 60 -9.12 7.55 8.88
CA MET A 60 -8.90 8.49 7.77
C MET A 60 -10.10 8.53 6.83
N ARG A 61 -10.60 7.38 6.37
CA ARG A 61 -11.79 7.31 5.50
C ARG A 61 -13.03 7.95 6.13
N LYS A 62 -13.23 7.73 7.44
CA LYS A 62 -14.37 8.32 8.17
C LYS A 62 -14.24 9.85 8.23
N SER A 63 -13.06 10.34 8.55
CA SER A 63 -12.75 11.78 8.58
C SER A 63 -12.98 12.42 7.22
N ASP A 64 -12.38 11.87 6.17
CA ASP A 64 -12.50 12.37 4.79
C ASP A 64 -13.96 12.42 4.34
N LYS A 65 -14.74 11.37 4.65
CA LYS A 65 -16.17 11.32 4.35
C LYS A 65 -16.93 12.44 5.07
N SER A 66 -16.73 12.60 6.38
CA SER A 66 -17.43 13.63 7.16
C SER A 66 -17.03 15.05 6.73
N PHE A 67 -15.75 15.27 6.43
CA PHE A 67 -15.25 16.56 5.95
C PHE A 67 -15.84 16.88 4.57
N GLY A 68 -15.80 15.92 3.64
CA GLY A 68 -16.38 16.08 2.30
C GLY A 68 -17.86 16.41 2.37
N GLN A 69 -18.64 15.68 3.18
CA GLN A 69 -20.06 15.96 3.37
C GLN A 69 -20.33 17.35 3.97
N GLY A 70 -19.55 17.76 4.97
CA GLY A 70 -19.67 19.10 5.57
C GLY A 70 -19.34 20.22 4.58
N ALA A 71 -18.28 20.03 3.78
CA ALA A 71 -17.88 20.97 2.75
C ALA A 71 -18.94 21.10 1.64
N VAL A 72 -19.56 20.00 1.19
CA VAL A 72 -20.70 20.05 0.25
C VAL A 72 -21.87 20.85 0.85
N LEU A 73 -22.24 20.56 2.09
CA LEU A 73 -23.35 21.25 2.75
C LEU A 73 -23.09 22.75 2.88
N LEU A 74 -21.88 23.13 3.27
CA LEU A 74 -21.49 24.52 3.41
C LEU A 74 -21.44 25.24 2.05
N ALA A 75 -20.89 24.61 1.02
CA ALA A 75 -20.90 25.15 -0.35
C ALA A 75 -22.33 25.35 -0.88
N ALA A 76 -23.23 24.40 -0.61
CA ALA A 76 -24.65 24.52 -0.96
C ALA A 76 -25.30 25.71 -0.24
N SER A 77 -24.98 25.93 1.04
CA SER A 77 -25.51 27.06 1.80
C SER A 77 -25.03 28.42 1.27
N PHE A 78 -23.77 28.53 0.86
CA PHE A 78 -23.27 29.76 0.23
C PHE A 78 -23.89 30.00 -1.14
N THR A 79 -24.10 28.95 -1.92
CA THR A 79 -24.80 29.05 -3.21
C THR A 79 -26.23 29.52 -3.02
N PHE A 80 -26.94 28.98 -2.02
CA PHE A 80 -28.30 29.44 -1.67
C PHE A 80 -28.33 30.91 -1.23
N ALA A 81 -27.27 31.39 -0.58
CA ALA A 81 -27.13 32.78 -0.15
C ALA A 81 -26.63 33.74 -1.25
N GLY A 82 -26.38 33.26 -2.48
CA GLY A 82 -25.81 34.07 -3.57
C GLY A 82 -24.36 34.50 -3.34
N LEU A 83 -23.58 33.66 -2.64
CA LEU A 83 -22.16 33.88 -2.32
C LEU A 83 -21.29 32.87 -3.10
N GLU A 84 -21.33 32.93 -4.42
CA GLU A 84 -20.67 31.96 -5.32
C GLU A 84 -19.15 31.89 -5.10
N ASP A 85 -18.50 33.03 -4.85
CA ASP A 85 -17.05 33.09 -4.58
C ASP A 85 -16.66 32.32 -3.31
N LEU A 86 -17.53 32.32 -2.29
CA LEU A 86 -17.32 31.56 -1.06
C LEU A 86 -17.64 30.08 -1.26
N ALA A 87 -18.69 29.77 -2.03
CA ALA A 87 -19.04 28.40 -2.38
C ALA A 87 -17.89 27.71 -3.15
N ALA A 88 -17.25 28.42 -4.08
CA ALA A 88 -16.11 27.91 -4.85
C ALA A 88 -14.91 27.57 -3.96
N LYS A 89 -14.62 28.40 -2.95
CA LYS A 89 -13.49 28.20 -2.02
C LYS A 89 -13.65 27.00 -1.09
N VAL A 90 -14.89 26.66 -0.74
CA VAL A 90 -15.21 25.62 0.25
C VAL A 90 -15.58 24.29 -0.42
N ARG A 91 -15.74 24.27 -1.74
CA ARG A 91 -16.02 23.05 -2.49
C ARG A 91 -15.00 21.97 -2.13
N PRO A 92 -15.44 20.77 -1.70
CA PRO A 92 -14.52 19.72 -1.29
C PRO A 92 -13.60 19.38 -2.46
N SER A 93 -12.30 19.41 -2.18
CA SER A 93 -11.27 19.12 -3.17
C SER A 93 -11.45 17.70 -3.72
N GLY A 94 -11.25 17.48 -5.01
CA GLY A 94 -11.28 16.14 -5.63
C GLY A 94 -10.12 15.21 -5.25
N ARG A 95 -9.36 15.56 -4.21
CA ARG A 95 -8.13 14.88 -3.78
C ARG A 95 -8.45 13.46 -3.37
N ARG A 96 -7.52 12.56 -3.68
CA ARG A 96 -7.66 11.16 -3.28
C ARG A 96 -7.47 11.05 -1.75
N PRO A 97 -8.32 10.28 -1.05
CA PRO A 97 -8.17 10.03 0.39
C PRO A 97 -6.74 9.64 0.77
N GLY A 98 -6.15 10.37 1.72
CA GLY A 98 -4.80 10.09 2.24
C GLY A 98 -3.63 10.82 1.57
N ARG A 99 -3.84 11.78 0.66
CA ARG A 99 -2.76 12.64 0.14
C ARG A 99 -2.76 14.05 0.76
N THR A 100 -1.58 14.58 1.06
CA THR A 100 -1.36 15.96 1.55
C THR A 100 -1.13 16.93 0.38
N ALA A 101 -1.48 18.22 0.56
CA ALA A 101 -1.55 19.24 -0.51
C ALA A 101 -0.32 19.26 -1.44
N ALA A 102 0.87 19.01 -0.88
CA ALA A 102 2.13 19.05 -1.60
C ALA A 102 2.29 17.96 -2.69
N GLU A 103 1.61 16.81 -2.61
CA GLU A 103 1.83 15.70 -3.55
C GLU A 103 1.04 15.80 -4.87
N GLU A 104 0.13 16.76 -5.01
CA GLU A 104 -0.69 16.92 -6.23
C GLU A 104 -0.29 18.12 -7.09
N ASP A 105 0.44 19.09 -6.55
CA ASP A 105 1.02 20.19 -7.35
C ASP A 105 2.12 19.71 -8.33
N GLU A 106 2.52 18.43 -8.26
CA GLU A 106 3.49 17.81 -9.17
C GLU A 106 2.83 16.97 -10.29
N ALA A 107 1.50 17.03 -10.44
CA ALA A 107 0.84 16.47 -11.62
C ALA A 107 0.94 17.48 -12.79
N PRO A 108 1.54 17.12 -13.93
CA PRO A 108 1.55 18.00 -15.09
C PRO A 108 0.10 18.27 -15.53
N PRO A 109 -0.20 19.48 -16.05
CA PRO A 109 -1.56 19.83 -16.46
C PRO A 109 -2.07 18.81 -17.47
N ALA A 110 -3.24 18.25 -17.20
CA ALA A 110 -3.93 17.38 -18.14
C ALA A 110 -4.17 18.15 -19.45
N GLU A 111 -3.63 17.64 -20.54
CA GLU A 111 -3.90 18.14 -21.89
C GLU A 111 -5.42 18.17 -22.12
N GLU A 112 -5.92 19.33 -22.56
CA GLU A 112 -7.31 19.51 -22.95
C GLU A 112 -7.69 18.48 -24.04
N PRO A 113 -8.85 17.80 -23.91
CA PRO A 113 -9.28 16.86 -24.94
C PRO A 113 -9.59 17.62 -26.23
N ALA A 114 -8.81 17.35 -27.28
CA ALA A 114 -9.07 17.83 -28.63
C ALA A 114 -10.51 17.49 -29.04
N SER A 115 -11.31 18.53 -29.26
CA SER A 115 -12.68 18.42 -29.76
C SER A 115 -12.66 17.85 -31.19
N PRO A 116 -13.35 16.73 -31.49
CA PRO A 116 -13.35 16.16 -32.82
C PRO A 116 -14.44 16.84 -33.67
N GLY A 117 -13.99 17.48 -34.76
CA GLY A 117 -14.78 17.59 -35.99
C GLY A 117 -15.48 18.94 -36.23
N SER A 118 -14.83 19.80 -37.01
CA SER A 118 -15.54 20.68 -37.96
C SER A 118 -15.29 20.14 -39.38
N PRO A 119 -16.31 20.10 -40.25
CA PRO A 119 -16.22 19.43 -41.54
C PRO A 119 -15.43 20.29 -42.56
N LEU A 120 -14.65 19.62 -43.39
CA LEU A 120 -13.93 20.22 -44.53
C LEU A 120 -14.93 20.86 -45.51
N PRO A 121 -14.67 22.07 -46.05
CA PRO A 121 -15.46 22.59 -47.16
C PRO A 121 -15.18 21.75 -48.41
N LEU A 122 -16.26 21.27 -49.02
CA LEU A 122 -16.26 20.68 -50.36
C LEU A 122 -15.93 21.80 -51.36
N ASP A 123 -14.75 21.72 -52.00
CA ASP A 123 -14.44 22.57 -53.14
C ASP A 123 -14.93 21.87 -54.42
N GLY A 124 -15.85 22.53 -55.11
CA GLY A 124 -16.31 22.19 -56.45
C GLY A 124 -16.04 23.36 -57.38
N GLY A 125 -15.38 23.11 -58.51
CA GLY A 125 -15.08 24.06 -59.57
C GLY A 125 -14.07 23.48 -60.56
#